data_AF-A0A1Q7X7D2-F1
#
_entry.id   AF-A0A1Q7X7D2-F1
#
_cell.length_a   1.000
_cell.length_b   1.000
_cell.length_c   1.000
_cell.angle_alpha   90.00
_cell.angle_beta   90.00
_cell.angle_gamma   90.00
#
_symmetry.space_group_name_H-M   'P 1'
#
loop_
_entity.id
_entity.type
_entity.pdbx_description
1 polymer ?
#
loop_
_entity_poly.entity_id
_entity_poly.type
_entity_poly.pdbx_seq_one_letter_code
_entity_poly.pdbx_strand_id
1 'polypeptide(L)'
;MARFLDRFGSGVLVTFLEDFVEDKGGTMAGILSFLGLGPAASGPPLRKMNSISLPRNRLGGALLASGAARKLARATVPRRLRSGLRGALLEEATPPPMDPAAGALLAEIYRPEIARLAELLGRSPPWGARLAGESARSPQA
;
A
#
# COMPACT_ATOMS: atom_id res chain seq x y z
N MET A 1 -0.53 -3.93 19.18
CA MET A 1 -1.90 -4.42 18.92
C MET A 1 -2.64 -4.74 20.22
N ALA A 2 -2.09 -5.59 21.12
CA ALA A 2 -2.72 -6.00 22.38
C ALA A 2 -3.40 -4.84 23.15
N ARG A 3 -2.68 -3.74 23.42
CA ARG A 3 -3.22 -2.54 24.08
C ARG A 3 -4.55 -2.02 23.50
N PHE A 4 -4.73 -2.07 22.18
CA PHE A 4 -5.98 -1.61 21.56
C PHE A 4 -7.09 -2.64 21.74
N LEU A 5 -6.80 -3.92 21.56
CA LEU A 5 -7.77 -5.00 21.78
C LEU A 5 -8.20 -5.05 23.25
N ASP A 6 -7.29 -4.89 24.20
CA ASP A 6 -7.60 -4.88 25.63
C ASP A 6 -8.51 -3.70 26.01
N ARG A 7 -8.31 -2.54 25.37
CA ARG A 7 -9.06 -1.32 25.70
C ARG A 7 -10.41 -1.24 25.00
N PHE A 8 -10.48 -1.69 23.76
CA PHE A 8 -11.63 -1.45 22.88
C PHE A 8 -12.34 -2.74 22.44
N GLY A 9 -11.76 -3.91 22.67
CA GLY A 9 -12.35 -5.22 22.37
C GLY A 9 -12.85 -5.32 20.93
N SER A 10 -14.15 -5.58 20.78
CA SER A 10 -14.84 -5.65 19.50
C SER A 10 -14.96 -4.31 18.76
N GLY A 11 -14.57 -3.19 19.37
CA GLY A 11 -14.46 -1.88 18.73
C GLY A 11 -13.21 -1.71 17.86
N VAL A 12 -12.47 -2.79 17.57
CA VAL A 12 -11.28 -2.79 16.72
C VAL A 12 -11.45 -3.81 15.61
N LEU A 13 -11.32 -3.36 14.36
CA LEU A 13 -11.20 -4.22 13.20
C LEU A 13 -9.75 -4.21 12.72
N VAL A 14 -9.15 -5.39 12.59
CA VAL A 14 -7.83 -5.57 11.99
C VAL A 14 -8.02 -6.17 10.61
N THR A 15 -7.59 -5.44 9.58
CA THR A 15 -7.57 -5.90 8.19
C THR A 15 -6.15 -5.91 7.66
N PHE A 16 -5.87 -6.84 6.74
CA PHE A 16 -4.61 -6.85 6.01
C PHE A 16 -4.80 -6.23 4.63
N LEU A 17 -3.76 -5.55 4.15
CA LEU A 17 -3.80 -4.95 2.82
C LEU A 17 -3.87 -6.04 1.74
N GLU A 18 -3.25 -7.19 1.97
CA GLU A 18 -3.27 -8.34 1.10
C GLU A 18 -4.69 -8.87 0.91
N ASP A 19 -5.48 -9.00 1.99
CA ASP A 19 -6.90 -9.36 1.92
C ASP A 19 -7.67 -8.36 1.05
N PHE A 20 -7.38 -7.06 1.20
CA PHE A 20 -7.99 -6.02 0.37
C PHE A 20 -7.56 -6.10 -1.09
N VAL A 21 -6.31 -6.42 -1.38
CA VAL A 21 -5.81 -6.55 -2.76
C VAL A 21 -6.42 -7.78 -3.44
N GLU A 22 -6.58 -8.89 -2.72
CA GLU A 22 -7.15 -10.15 -3.19
C GLU A 22 -8.67 -10.07 -3.36
N ASP A 23 -9.38 -9.59 -2.35
CA ASP A 23 -10.84 -9.39 -2.37
C ASP A 23 -11.23 -8.02 -1.80
N LYS A 24 -11.22 -7.02 -2.70
CA LYS A 24 -11.67 -5.65 -2.38
C LYS A 24 -13.12 -5.61 -1.93
N GLY A 25 -13.98 -6.40 -2.58
CA GLY A 25 -15.42 -6.36 -2.36
C GLY A 25 -15.77 -6.89 -0.98
N GLY A 26 -15.29 -8.09 -0.65
CA GLY A 26 -15.47 -8.70 0.66
C GLY A 26 -14.81 -7.89 1.77
N THR A 27 -13.59 -7.39 1.57
CA THR A 27 -12.91 -6.57 2.59
C THR A 27 -13.68 -5.28 2.87
N MET A 28 -14.18 -4.58 1.84
CA MET A 28 -14.99 -3.38 2.05
C MET A 28 -16.33 -3.68 2.69
N ALA A 29 -17.00 -4.77 2.30
CA ALA A 29 -18.24 -5.19 2.93
C ALA A 29 -18.03 -5.48 4.44
N GLY A 30 -16.92 -6.12 4.81
CA GLY A 30 -16.53 -6.35 6.19
C GLY A 30 -16.30 -5.04 6.98
N ILE A 31 -15.61 -4.06 6.39
CA ILE A 31 -15.40 -2.73 7.00
C ILE A 31 -16.74 -2.01 7.21
N LEU A 32 -17.61 -1.99 6.21
CA LEU A 32 -18.92 -1.34 6.31
C LEU A 32 -19.79 -1.99 7.38
N SER A 33 -19.83 -3.33 7.40
CA SER A 33 -20.54 -4.09 8.42
C SER A 33 -20.03 -3.78 9.83
N PHE A 34 -18.70 -3.75 10.02
CA PHE A 34 -18.08 -3.35 11.29
C PHE A 34 -18.47 -1.93 11.74
N LEU A 35 -18.62 -1.01 10.80
CA LEU A 35 -19.08 0.36 11.07
C LEU A 35 -20.61 0.48 11.28
N GLY A 36 -21.36 -0.62 11.16
CA GLY A 36 -22.83 -0.62 11.23
C GLY A 36 -23.49 -0.01 10.00
N LEU A 37 -22.78 0.05 8.87
CA LEU A 37 -23.28 0.58 7.60
C LEU A 37 -23.81 -0.55 6.71
N GLY A 38 -24.88 -0.27 5.97
CA GLY A 38 -25.39 -1.18 4.95
C GLY A 38 -24.44 -1.32 3.75
N PRO A 39 -24.73 -2.25 2.82
CA PRO A 39 -23.93 -2.42 1.61
C PRO A 39 -23.87 -1.10 0.84
N ALA A 40 -22.66 -0.59 0.61
CA ALA A 40 -22.47 0.61 -0.19
C ALA A 40 -22.75 0.28 -1.66
N ALA A 41 -23.47 1.15 -2.36
CA ALA A 41 -23.49 1.14 -3.82
C ALA A 41 -22.05 1.19 -4.35
N SER A 42 -21.78 0.53 -5.47
CA SER A 42 -20.47 0.57 -6.13
C SER A 42 -20.05 2.03 -6.36
N GLY A 43 -19.19 2.53 -5.48
CA GLY A 43 -18.66 3.88 -5.57
C GLY A 43 -17.76 4.02 -6.80
N PRO A 44 -17.39 5.26 -7.17
CA PRO A 44 -16.40 5.45 -8.22
C PRO A 44 -15.13 4.65 -7.89
N PRO A 45 -14.42 4.12 -8.91
CA PRO A 45 -13.24 3.30 -8.69
C PRO A 45 -12.24 4.05 -7.82
N LEU A 46 -11.77 3.40 -6.75
CA LEU A 46 -10.77 3.97 -5.86
C LEU A 46 -9.53 4.30 -6.68
N ARG A 47 -9.14 5.57 -6.67
CA ARG A 47 -7.95 6.02 -7.37
C ARG A 47 -6.72 5.54 -6.62
N LYS A 48 -5.77 4.91 -7.32
CA LYS A 48 -4.46 4.56 -6.74
C LYS A 48 -3.79 5.83 -6.22
N MET A 49 -3.63 5.91 -4.89
CA MET A 49 -2.89 6.98 -4.22
C MET A 49 -1.46 6.50 -3.95
N ASN A 50 -0.50 7.42 -3.92
CA ASN A 50 0.91 7.13 -3.64
C ASN A 50 1.59 6.16 -4.62
N SER A 51 1.27 6.24 -5.92
CA SER A 51 2.12 5.60 -6.92
C SER A 51 3.51 6.22 -6.89
N ILE A 52 4.53 5.36 -6.86
CA ILE A 52 5.91 5.81 -7.08
C ILE A 52 5.97 6.30 -8.53
N SER A 53 6.47 7.52 -8.70
CA SER A 53 6.61 8.12 -10.01
C SER A 53 8.05 8.60 -10.17
N LEU A 54 8.74 8.11 -11.19
CA LEU A 54 10.09 8.54 -11.52
C LEU A 54 10.06 9.56 -12.66
N PRO A 55 11.04 10.47 -12.74
CA PRO A 55 11.14 11.36 -13.86
C PRO A 55 11.47 10.58 -15.13
N ARG A 56 10.59 10.70 -16.13
CA ARG A 56 10.68 10.01 -17.42
C ARG A 56 11.79 10.57 -18.31
N ASN A 57 12.22 11.81 -18.06
CA ASN A 57 13.29 12.48 -18.79
C ASN A 57 14.12 13.41 -17.89
N ARG A 58 15.27 13.86 -18.40
CA ARG A 58 16.19 14.76 -17.68
C ARG A 58 15.53 16.08 -17.26
N LEU A 59 14.59 16.60 -18.05
CA LEU A 59 13.83 17.82 -17.73
C LEU A 59 12.91 17.60 -16.52
N GLY A 60 12.18 16.49 -16.48
CA GLY A 60 11.39 16.08 -15.33
C GLY A 60 12.25 15.93 -14.08
N GLY A 61 13.44 15.32 -14.23
CA GLY A 61 14.42 15.20 -13.15
C GLY A 61 14.88 16.56 -12.61
N ALA A 62 15.29 17.47 -13.50
CA ALA A 62 15.75 18.81 -13.13
C ALA A 62 14.64 19.67 -12.49
N LEU A 63 13.42 19.60 -13.02
CA LEU A 63 12.25 20.29 -12.45
C LEU A 63 11.88 19.74 -11.06
N LEU A 64 12.01 18.43 -10.84
CA LEU A 64 11.78 17.81 -9.54
C LEU A 64 12.90 18.12 -8.55
N ALA A 65 14.16 18.20 -8.99
CA ALA A 65 15.29 18.51 -8.14
C ALA A 65 15.32 19.97 -7.67
N SER A 66 14.74 20.90 -8.44
CA SER A 66 14.74 22.34 -8.12
C SER A 66 13.43 22.84 -7.50
N GLY A 67 13.51 23.32 -6.26
CA GLY A 67 12.36 23.94 -5.56
C GLY A 67 11.83 25.20 -6.24
N ALA A 68 12.70 26.02 -6.81
CA ALA A 68 12.33 27.24 -7.53
C ALA A 68 11.59 26.92 -8.84
N ALA A 69 12.10 25.95 -9.61
CA ALA A 69 11.45 25.50 -10.84
C ALA A 69 10.05 24.92 -10.56
N ARG A 70 9.92 24.15 -9.47
CA ARG A 70 8.63 23.61 -9.01
C ARG A 70 7.64 24.72 -8.63
N LYS A 71 8.09 25.77 -7.95
CA LYS A 71 7.26 26.92 -7.57
C LYS A 71 6.77 27.68 -8.82
N LEU A 72 7.67 27.92 -9.76
CA LEU A 72 7.34 28.59 -11.02
C LEU A 72 6.33 27.77 -11.84
N ALA A 73 6.58 26.47 -12.03
CA ALA A 73 5.67 25.58 -12.74
C ALA A 73 4.27 25.53 -12.10
N ARG A 74 4.17 25.57 -10.76
CA ARG A 74 2.87 25.64 -10.08
C ARG A 74 2.12 26.94 -10.34
N ALA A 75 2.84 28.06 -10.46
CA ALA A 75 2.25 29.36 -10.71
C ALA A 75 1.84 29.54 -12.19
N THR A 76 2.61 28.98 -13.13
CA THR A 76 2.40 29.21 -14.56
C THR A 76 1.58 28.14 -15.26
N VAL A 77 1.57 26.89 -14.77
CA VAL A 77 0.85 25.79 -15.44
C VAL A 77 -0.62 25.73 -15.03
N PRO A 78 -1.57 25.92 -15.98
CA PRO A 78 -3.01 25.82 -15.74
C PRO A 78 -3.40 24.46 -15.16
N ARG A 79 -4.34 24.43 -14.20
CA ARG A 79 -4.76 23.19 -13.49
C ARG A 79 -5.17 22.06 -14.44
N ARG A 80 -5.82 22.39 -15.57
CA ARG A 80 -6.31 21.44 -16.58
C ARG A 80 -5.16 20.71 -17.31
N LEU A 81 -4.00 21.33 -17.44
CA LEU A 81 -2.83 20.76 -18.12
C LEU A 81 -1.91 19.97 -17.19
N ARG A 82 -2.08 20.09 -15.87
CA ARG A 82 -1.19 19.44 -14.88
C ARG A 82 -1.25 17.93 -14.96
N SER A 83 -2.40 17.33 -15.24
CA SER A 83 -2.54 15.87 -15.38
C SER A 83 -1.77 15.36 -16.60
N GLY A 84 -1.93 16.01 -17.76
CA GLY A 84 -1.22 15.65 -19.00
C GLY A 84 0.29 15.83 -18.88
N LEU A 85 0.74 16.97 -18.34
CA LEU A 85 2.17 17.22 -18.12
C LEU A 85 2.78 16.26 -17.10
N ARG A 86 2.01 15.81 -16.10
CA ARG A 86 2.48 14.79 -15.16
C ARG A 86 2.76 13.46 -15.86
N GLY A 87 1.89 13.02 -16.77
CA GLY A 87 2.12 11.80 -17.55
C GLY A 87 3.27 11.93 -18.58
N ALA A 88 3.54 13.14 -19.07
CA ALA A 88 4.68 13.38 -19.97
C ALA A 88 6.03 13.44 -19.24
N LEU A 89 6.04 13.96 -18.00
CA LEU A 89 7.26 14.17 -17.20
C LEU A 89 7.57 13.02 -16.26
N LEU A 90 6.57 12.27 -15.81
CA LEU A 90 6.72 11.18 -14.85
C LEU A 90 6.17 9.88 -15.42
N GLU A 91 6.83 8.79 -15.10
CA GLU A 91 6.35 7.44 -15.35
C GLU A 91 6.09 6.73 -14.02
N GLU A 92 5.10 5.83 -14.02
CA GLU A 92 4.87 4.97 -12.88
C GLU A 92 6.01 3.96 -12.77
N ALA A 93 6.62 3.90 -11.60
CA ALA A 93 7.74 3.01 -11.34
C ALA A 93 7.35 1.98 -10.29
N THR A 94 7.93 0.79 -10.41
CA THR A 94 7.91 -0.19 -9.32
C THR A 94 8.94 0.21 -8.27
N PRO A 95 8.65 0.00 -6.97
CA PRO A 95 9.68 0.08 -5.96
C PRO A 95 10.84 -0.85 -6.33
N PRO A 96 12.12 -0.45 -6.09
CA PRO A 96 13.23 -1.37 -6.29
C PRO A 96 13.02 -2.61 -5.41
N PRO A 97 13.42 -3.80 -5.91
CA PRO A 97 13.32 -5.02 -5.11
C PRO A 97 14.16 -4.89 -3.85
N MET A 98 13.69 -5.47 -2.75
CA MET A 98 14.45 -5.56 -1.51
C MET A 98 15.67 -6.45 -1.72
N ASP A 99 16.81 -6.08 -1.11
CA ASP A 99 17.97 -6.96 -1.04
C ASP A 99 17.59 -8.29 -0.34
N PRO A 100 17.83 -9.46 -0.96
CA PRO A 100 17.47 -10.74 -0.37
C PRO A 100 18.07 -10.99 1.01
N ALA A 101 19.30 -10.53 1.25
CA ALA A 101 19.95 -10.71 2.55
C ALA A 101 19.26 -9.87 3.64
N ALA A 102 18.93 -8.62 3.32
CA ALA A 102 18.12 -7.78 4.19
C ALA A 102 16.73 -8.37 4.44
N GLY A 103 16.08 -8.92 3.40
CA GLY A 103 14.78 -9.58 3.53
C GLY A 103 14.80 -10.78 4.47
N ALA A 104 15.81 -11.65 4.35
CA ALA A 104 16.00 -12.79 5.24
C ALA A 104 16.27 -12.36 6.69
N LEU A 105 17.14 -11.36 6.88
CA LEU A 105 17.43 -10.80 8.20
C LEU A 105 16.17 -10.24 8.87
N LEU A 106 15.37 -9.47 8.15
CA LEU A 106 14.12 -8.91 8.67
C LEU A 106 13.10 -10.01 8.98
N ALA A 107 13.01 -11.05 8.14
CA ALA A 107 12.15 -12.20 8.39
C ALA A 107 12.51 -12.91 9.70
N GLU A 108 13.81 -13.11 9.95
CA GLU A 108 14.31 -13.72 11.18
C GLU A 108 14.01 -12.84 12.40
N ILE A 109 14.32 -11.55 12.32
CA ILE A 109 14.10 -10.58 13.41
C ILE A 109 12.62 -10.53 13.81
N TYR A 110 11.70 -10.49 12.85
CA TYR A 110 10.25 -10.33 13.11
C TYR A 110 9.49 -11.65 13.29
N ARG A 111 10.14 -12.80 13.14
CA ARG A 111 9.49 -14.11 13.30
C ARG A 111 8.73 -14.25 14.63
N PRO A 112 9.30 -13.92 15.80
CA PRO A 112 8.57 -14.06 17.07
C PRO A 112 7.39 -13.09 17.18
N GLU A 113 7.51 -11.87 16.66
CA GLU A 113 6.41 -10.89 16.65
C GLU A 113 5.27 -11.30 15.74
N ILE A 114 5.57 -11.92 14.58
CA ILE A 114 4.56 -12.44 13.66
C ILE A 114 3.80 -13.60 14.32
N ALA A 115 4.49 -14.51 15.00
CA ALA A 115 3.84 -15.59 15.74
C ALA A 115 2.92 -15.05 16.84
N ARG A 116 3.42 -14.10 17.65
CA ARG A 116 2.62 -13.43 18.69
C ARG A 116 1.42 -12.67 18.10
N LEU A 117 1.58 -12.04 16.94
CA LEU A 117 0.48 -11.37 16.26
C LEU A 117 -0.57 -12.37 15.79
N ALA A 118 -0.15 -13.53 15.26
CA ALA A 118 -1.05 -14.58 14.81
C ALA A 118 -1.89 -15.14 15.97
N GLU A 119 -1.26 -15.41 17.11
CA GLU A 119 -1.94 -15.81 18.35
C GLU A 119 -2.96 -14.76 18.80
N LEU A 120 -2.54 -13.49 18.84
CA LEU A 120 -3.40 -12.40 19.28
C LEU A 120 -4.62 -12.18 18.38
N LEU A 121 -4.47 -12.37 17.07
CA LEU A 121 -5.55 -12.19 16.10
C LEU A 121 -6.36 -13.47 15.87
N GLY A 122 -5.90 -14.63 16.37
CA GLY A 122 -6.48 -15.94 16.05
C GLY A 122 -6.35 -16.33 14.58
N ARG A 123 -5.50 -15.66 13.80
CA ARG A 123 -5.24 -15.92 12.38
C ARG A 123 -3.84 -15.49 11.98
N SER A 124 -3.21 -16.22 11.07
CA SER A 124 -1.90 -15.88 10.53
C SER A 124 -1.99 -14.67 9.57
N PRO A 125 -1.01 -13.75 9.59
CA PRO A 125 -0.89 -12.73 8.57
C PRO A 125 -0.65 -13.35 7.17
N PRO A 126 -1.20 -12.79 6.08
CA PRO A 126 -1.06 -13.34 4.73
C PRO A 126 0.40 -13.46 4.22
N TRP A 127 1.30 -12.64 4.76
CA TRP A 127 2.73 -12.67 4.44
C TRP A 127 3.55 -13.65 5.29
N GLY A 128 2.98 -14.25 6.34
CA GLY A 128 3.70 -15.13 7.26
C GLY A 128 4.31 -16.35 6.56
N ALA A 129 3.53 -17.01 5.68
CA ALA A 129 4.01 -18.14 4.88
C ALA A 129 5.15 -17.74 3.92
N ARG A 130 5.05 -16.56 3.29
CA ARG A 130 6.08 -16.03 2.38
C ARG A 130 7.41 -15.79 3.09
N LEU A 131 7.38 -15.38 4.36
CA LEU A 131 8.57 -15.16 5.18
C LEU A 131 9.14 -16.44 5.79
N ALA A 132 8.32 -17.48 5.96
CA ALA A 132 8.73 -18.78 6.49
C ALA A 132 9.52 -19.65 5.48
N GLY A 133 9.83 -19.13 4.28
CA GLY A 133 10.54 -19.86 3.24
C GLY A 133 9.66 -20.76 2.38
N GLU A 134 8.33 -20.75 2.57
CA GLU A 134 7.40 -21.32 1.61
C GLU A 134 7.27 -20.36 0.43
N SER A 135 8.14 -20.54 -0.55
CA SER A 135 8.13 -19.85 -1.84
C SER A 135 6.71 -19.55 -2.28
N ALA A 136 6.42 -18.25 -2.43
CA ALA A 136 5.27 -17.78 -3.17
C ALA A 136 5.24 -18.55 -4.50
N ARG A 137 4.28 -19.47 -4.65
CA ARG A 137 3.99 -20.07 -5.95
C ARG A 137 3.79 -18.91 -6.92
N SER A 138 4.64 -18.85 -7.94
CA SER A 138 4.55 -17.89 -9.02
C SER A 138 3.11 -17.82 -9.53
N PRO A 139 2.54 -16.63 -9.75
CA PRO A 139 1.35 -16.52 -10.58
C PRO A 139 1.75 -17.01 -11.97
N GLN A 140 1.13 -18.10 -12.44
CA GLN A 140 1.23 -18.50 -13.84
C GLN A 140 0.58 -17.39 -14.69
N ALA A 141 1.32 -17.01 -15.74
CA ALA A 141 0.92 -16.06 -16.77
C ALA A 141 -0.19 -16.63 -17.67
#